data_AF-A0AB39D2S3-F1
#
_entry.id   AF-A0AB39D2S3-F1
#
_cell.length_a   1.000
_cell.length_b   1.000
_cell.length_c   1.000
_cell.angle_alpha   90.00
_cell.angle_beta   90.00
_cell.angle_gamma   90.00
#
_symmetry.space_group_name_H-M   'P 1'
#
loop_
_entity.id
_entity.type
_entity.pdbx_description
1 polymer ?
#
loop_
_entity_poly.entity_id
_entity_poly.type
_entity_poly.pdbx_seq_one_letter_code
_entity_poly.pdbx_strand_id
1 'polypeptide(L)'
;MAHVFGEVHMSAETVSAERVESTRKSAARIQAVILQRLAGVTQERAAACMGVSASTVSRAITDDLERICQIVAAVGLQTAPADSMVMSKDEIRALERMACKYLQARIEADS
;
A
#
# COMPACT_ATOMS: atom_id res chain seq x y z
N MET A 1 -1.96 43.00 -23.61
CA MET A 1 -1.96 41.60 -24.08
C MET A 1 -2.14 40.70 -22.86
N ALA A 2 -3.39 40.45 -22.47
CA ALA A 2 -3.74 39.70 -21.27
C ALA A 2 -3.88 38.21 -21.65
N HIS A 3 -3.03 37.36 -21.10
CA HIS A 3 -3.19 35.91 -21.19
C HIS A 3 -4.26 35.49 -20.19
N VAL A 4 -5.38 35.02 -20.74
CA VAL A 4 -6.45 34.31 -20.05
C VAL A 4 -5.85 33.05 -19.42
N PHE A 5 -5.81 32.99 -18.10
CA PHE A 5 -5.64 31.72 -17.38
C PHE A 5 -6.88 30.87 -17.66
N GLY A 6 -6.71 29.85 -18.49
CA GLY A 6 -7.72 28.83 -18.70
C GLY A 6 -8.07 28.19 -17.36
N GLU A 7 -9.36 28.18 -17.05
CA GLU A 7 -9.92 27.45 -15.92
C GLU A 7 -9.45 26.00 -15.97
N VAL A 8 -8.70 25.58 -14.96
CA VAL A 8 -8.50 24.16 -14.69
C VAL A 8 -9.86 23.61 -14.28
N HIS A 9 -10.56 23.00 -15.23
CA HIS A 9 -11.76 22.23 -14.96
C HIS A 9 -11.35 21.03 -14.09
N MET A 10 -11.43 21.21 -12.77
CA MET A 10 -11.41 20.12 -11.80
C MET A 10 -12.68 19.29 -12.04
N SER A 11 -12.61 18.34 -12.96
CA SER A 11 -13.64 17.31 -13.08
C SER A 11 -13.59 16.51 -11.77
N ALA A 12 -14.45 16.88 -10.82
CA ALA A 12 -14.62 16.16 -9.58
C ALA A 12 -15.20 14.79 -9.90
N GLU A 13 -14.33 13.82 -10.16
CA GLU A 13 -14.70 12.43 -10.26
C GLU A 13 -15.43 12.08 -8.95
N THR A 14 -16.69 11.67 -9.05
CA THR A 14 -17.51 11.35 -7.89
C THR A 14 -17.01 10.05 -7.26
N VAL A 15 -16.08 10.17 -6.32
CA VAL A 15 -15.56 9.02 -5.57
C VAL A 15 -16.64 8.50 -4.63
N SER A 16 -16.93 7.20 -4.69
CA SER A 16 -17.90 6.57 -3.79
C SER A 16 -17.42 6.58 -2.33
N ALA A 17 -18.36 6.65 -1.38
CA ALA A 17 -18.04 6.59 0.05
C ALA A 17 -17.28 5.30 0.43
N GLU A 18 -17.58 4.18 -0.24
CA GLU A 18 -16.86 2.92 -0.08
C GLU A 18 -15.38 3.04 -0.46
N ARG A 19 -15.07 3.72 -1.57
CA ARG A 19 -13.69 3.93 -2.01
C ARG A 19 -12.92 4.81 -1.04
N VAL A 20 -13.54 5.85 -0.52
CA VAL A 20 -12.94 6.71 0.52
C VAL A 20 -12.61 5.88 1.77
N GLU A 21 -13.57 5.09 2.25
CA GLU A 21 -13.37 4.27 3.45
C GLU A 21 -12.35 3.15 3.24
N SER A 22 -12.35 2.50 2.07
CA SER A 22 -11.35 1.49 1.71
C SER A 22 -9.93 2.08 1.65
N THR A 23 -9.80 3.29 1.09
CA THR A 23 -8.53 4.04 1.05
C THR A 23 -8.04 4.35 2.45
N ARG A 24 -8.91 4.86 3.33
CA ARG A 24 -8.59 5.15 4.73
C ARG A 24 -8.11 3.90 5.47
N LYS A 25 -8.80 2.76 5.34
CA LYS A 25 -8.39 1.48 5.95
C LYS A 25 -7.05 1.00 5.43
N SER A 26 -6.80 1.14 4.13
CA SER A 26 -5.55 0.71 3.50
C SER A 26 -4.38 1.59 3.93
N ALA A 27 -4.57 2.91 3.97
CA ALA A 27 -3.59 3.86 4.47
C ALA A 27 -3.19 3.56 5.93
N ALA A 28 -4.17 3.33 6.80
CA ALA A 28 -3.92 2.98 8.20
C ALA A 28 -3.10 1.69 8.35
N ARG A 29 -3.37 0.67 7.52
CA ARG A 29 -2.57 -0.57 7.51
C ARG A 29 -1.13 -0.32 7.06
N ILE A 30 -0.94 0.46 5.99
CA ILE A 30 0.39 0.81 5.48
C ILE A 30 1.18 1.57 6.55
N GLN A 31 0.56 2.56 7.18
CA GLN A 31 1.18 3.36 8.23
C GLN A 31 1.62 2.49 9.42
N ALA A 32 0.77 1.55 9.86
CA ALA A 32 1.09 0.64 10.95
C ALA A 32 2.33 -0.23 10.63
N VAL A 33 2.40 -0.77 9.41
CA VAL A 33 3.56 -1.58 8.96
C VAL A 33 4.84 -0.74 8.90
N ILE A 34 4.75 0.49 8.37
CA ILE A 34 5.90 1.41 8.29
C ILE A 34 6.42 1.73 9.70
N LEU A 35 5.54 2.12 10.63
CA LEU A 35 5.93 2.46 12.01
C LEU A 35 6.52 1.25 12.74
N GLN A 36 5.92 0.07 12.58
CA GLN A 36 6.44 -1.18 13.16
C GLN A 36 7.86 -1.50 12.66
N ARG A 37 8.09 -1.40 11.33
CA ARG A 37 9.41 -1.68 10.74
C ARG A 37 10.43 -0.61 11.09
N LEU A 38 10.01 0.65 11.14
CA LEU A 38 10.88 1.75 11.54
C LEU A 38 11.35 1.60 12.99
N ALA A 39 10.49 1.13 13.90
CA ALA A 39 10.88 0.82 15.28
C ALA A 39 12.00 -0.25 15.33
N GLY A 40 12.01 -1.21 14.40
CA GLY A 40 13.06 -2.23 14.29
C GLY A 40 14.36 -1.77 13.63
N VAL A 41 14.32 -0.80 12.70
CA VAL A 41 15.50 -0.32 11.95
C VAL A 41 16.14 0.92 12.58
N THR A 42 15.36 1.69 13.36
CA THR A 42 15.64 3.04 13.91
C THR A 42 15.57 4.17 12.88
N GLN A 43 15.19 5.36 13.35
CA GLN A 43 15.14 6.58 12.54
C GLN A 43 16.53 7.03 12.07
N GLU A 44 17.56 6.85 12.90
CA GLU A 44 18.93 7.23 12.56
C GLU A 44 19.46 6.44 11.37
N ARG A 45 19.24 5.12 11.37
CA ARG A 45 19.64 4.27 10.26
C ARG A 45 18.85 4.60 8.99
N ALA A 46 17.54 4.82 9.11
CA ALA A 46 16.71 5.24 7.99
C ALA A 46 17.21 6.57 7.40
N ALA A 47 17.53 7.55 8.26
CA ALA A 47 18.05 8.85 7.86
C ALA A 47 19.40 8.75 7.14
N ALA A 48 20.31 7.91 7.65
CA ALA A 48 21.59 7.64 7.01
C ALA A 48 21.42 7.03 5.60
N CYS A 49 20.51 6.06 5.44
CA CYS A 49 20.18 5.47 4.14
C CYS A 49 19.55 6.49 3.17
N MET A 50 18.81 7.46 3.69
CA MET A 50 18.15 8.51 2.90
C MET A 50 19.06 9.71 2.61
N GLY A 51 20.25 9.81 3.23
CA GLY A 51 21.12 10.97 3.12
C GLY A 51 20.56 12.24 3.78
N VAL A 52 19.72 12.09 4.81
CA VAL A 52 19.10 13.21 5.54
C VAL A 52 19.37 13.11 7.04
N SER A 53 18.97 14.13 7.81
CA SER A 53 19.07 14.09 9.27
C SER A 53 17.96 13.23 9.90
N ALA A 54 18.23 12.63 11.07
CA ALA A 54 17.20 11.93 11.86
C ALA A 54 16.01 12.85 12.19
N SER A 55 16.27 14.14 12.41
CA SER A 55 15.21 15.14 12.64
C SER A 55 14.29 15.35 11.43
N THR A 56 14.82 15.21 10.21
CA THR A 56 14.04 15.27 8.97
C THR A 56 13.11 14.06 8.86
N VAL A 57 13.63 12.87 9.17
CA VAL A 57 12.83 11.63 9.20
C VAL A 57 11.74 11.72 10.26
N SER A 58 12.07 12.17 11.47
CA SER A 58 11.09 12.38 12.54
C SER A 58 9.95 13.31 12.12
N ARG A 59 10.26 14.47 11.51
CA ARG A 59 9.23 15.39 11.00
C ARG A 59 8.35 14.75 9.93
N ALA A 60 8.95 14.07 8.95
CA ALA A 60 8.19 13.38 7.91
C ALA A 60 7.22 12.32 8.50
N ILE A 61 7.62 11.65 9.57
CA ILE A 61 6.77 10.65 10.26
C ILE A 61 5.61 11.32 10.99
N THR A 62 5.87 12.42 11.69
CA THR A 62 4.86 13.11 12.50
C THR A 62 3.87 13.89 11.64
N ASP A 63 4.36 14.59 10.62
CA ASP A 63 3.59 15.62 9.92
C ASP A 63 2.98 15.10 8.61
N ASP A 64 3.68 14.19 7.91
CA ASP A 64 3.34 13.84 6.52
C ASP A 64 2.96 12.37 6.29
N LEU A 65 3.37 11.46 7.18
CA LEU A 65 3.27 10.01 6.94
C LEU A 65 1.84 9.56 6.66
N GLU A 66 0.86 10.08 7.39
CA GLU A 66 -0.55 9.72 7.16
C GLU A 66 -0.98 10.08 5.73
N ARG A 67 -0.67 11.30 5.28
CA ARG A 67 -1.01 11.78 3.93
C ARG A 67 -0.28 10.99 2.85
N ILE A 68 0.98 10.64 3.07
CA ILE A 68 1.74 9.77 2.17
C ILE A 68 1.07 8.40 2.07
N CYS A 69 0.66 7.80 3.19
CA CYS A 69 -0.03 6.51 3.21
C CYS A 69 -1.40 6.58 2.49
N GLN A 70 -2.11 7.70 2.62
CA GLN A 70 -3.36 7.94 1.88
C GLN A 70 -3.11 8.01 0.37
N ILE A 71 -2.04 8.69 -0.08
CA ILE A 71 -1.67 8.74 -1.50
C ILE A 71 -1.37 7.33 -2.02
N VAL A 72 -0.52 6.57 -1.31
CA VAL A 72 -0.17 5.18 -1.68
C VAL A 72 -1.41 4.31 -1.79
N ALA A 73 -2.32 4.41 -0.82
CA ALA A 73 -3.59 3.69 -0.84
C ALA A 73 -4.51 4.12 -2.00
N ALA A 74 -4.60 5.42 -2.28
CA ALA A 74 -5.46 5.99 -3.31
C ALA A 74 -5.01 5.57 -4.72
N VAL A 75 -3.71 5.42 -4.95
CA VAL A 75 -3.16 4.93 -6.22
C VAL A 75 -3.17 3.39 -6.33
N GLY A 76 -3.75 2.69 -5.35
CA GLY A 76 -3.89 1.24 -5.37
C GLY A 76 -2.59 0.47 -5.08
N LEU A 77 -1.58 1.14 -4.52
CA LEU A 77 -0.33 0.49 -4.12
C LEU A 77 -0.46 -0.12 -2.73
N GLN A 78 0.21 -1.26 -2.55
CA GLN A 78 0.35 -1.92 -1.26
C GLN A 78 1.83 -2.00 -0.91
N THR A 79 2.14 -1.90 0.39
CA THR A 79 3.49 -2.11 0.89
C THR A 79 3.59 -3.51 1.48
N ALA A 80 4.68 -4.19 1.16
CA ALA A 80 5.05 -5.45 1.78
C ALA A 80 6.48 -5.29 2.31
N PRO A 81 6.80 -5.92 3.45
CA PRO A 81 8.18 -6.04 3.89
C PRO A 81 9.08 -6.66 2.81
N ALA A 82 10.35 -6.26 2.78
CA ALA A 82 11.30 -6.74 1.75
C ALA A 82 11.59 -8.25 1.83
N ASP A 83 11.33 -8.87 2.97
CA ASP A 83 11.44 -10.32 3.21
C ASP A 83 10.15 -11.08 2.84
N SER A 84 9.13 -10.41 2.31
CA SER A 84 7.85 -11.02 1.94
C SER A 84 7.79 -11.44 0.47
N MET A 85 7.19 -12.59 0.21
CA MET A 85 6.82 -13.01 -1.15
C MET A 85 5.50 -12.35 -1.55
N VAL A 86 5.54 -11.50 -2.58
CA VAL A 86 4.35 -10.85 -3.14
C VAL A 86 3.80 -11.73 -4.24
N MET A 87 2.57 -12.20 -4.08
CA MET A 87 1.86 -12.97 -5.10
C MET A 87 0.68 -12.16 -5.64
N SER A 88 0.51 -12.19 -6.96
CA SER A 88 -0.64 -11.64 -7.65
C SER A 88 -1.90 -12.43 -7.32
N LYS A 89 -3.07 -11.79 -7.50
CA LYS A 89 -4.36 -12.46 -7.32
C LYS A 89 -4.52 -13.67 -8.24
N ASP A 90 -3.95 -13.61 -9.43
CA ASP A 90 -4.06 -14.69 -10.40
C ASP A 90 -3.21 -15.90 -10.04
N GLU A 91 -2.03 -15.70 -9.44
CA GLU A 91 -1.21 -16.77 -8.89
C GLU A 91 -1.90 -17.47 -7.72
N ILE A 92 -2.50 -16.69 -6.80
CA ILE A 92 -3.29 -17.28 -5.69
C ILE A 92 -4.47 -18.07 -6.22
N ARG A 93 -5.22 -17.55 -7.20
CA ARG A 93 -6.34 -18.27 -7.83
C ARG A 93 -5.87 -19.52 -8.55
N ALA A 94 -4.71 -19.49 -9.21
CA ALA A 94 -4.14 -20.66 -9.86
C ALA A 94 -3.80 -21.73 -8.82
N LEU A 95 -3.16 -21.34 -7.72
CA LEU A 95 -2.86 -22.23 -6.60
C LEU A 95 -4.13 -22.85 -6.00
N GLU A 96 -5.16 -22.05 -5.72
CA GLU A 96 -6.47 -22.52 -5.23
C GLU A 96 -7.08 -23.56 -6.19
N ARG A 97 -7.09 -23.27 -7.50
CA ARG A 97 -7.62 -24.19 -8.52
C ARG A 97 -6.84 -25.50 -8.57
N MET A 98 -5.51 -25.44 -8.49
CA MET A 98 -4.68 -26.65 -8.50
C MET A 98 -4.89 -27.48 -7.24
N ALA A 99 -4.96 -26.83 -6.07
CA ALA A 99 -5.28 -27.50 -4.81
C ALA A 99 -6.65 -28.19 -4.87
N CYS A 100 -7.68 -27.53 -5.39
CA CYS A 100 -9.00 -28.13 -5.59
C CYS A 100 -8.96 -29.37 -6.49
N LYS A 101 -8.29 -29.28 -7.65
CA LYS A 101 -8.17 -30.43 -8.58
C LYS A 101 -7.47 -31.62 -7.93
N TYR A 102 -6.39 -31.36 -7.20
CA TYR A 102 -5.66 -32.41 -6.49
C TYR A 102 -6.54 -33.09 -5.44
N LEU A 103 -7.26 -32.31 -4.62
CA LEU A 103 -8.13 -32.85 -3.58
C LEU A 103 -9.28 -33.69 -4.16
N GLN A 104 -9.88 -33.24 -5.26
CA GLN A 104 -10.91 -34.00 -5.99
C GLN A 104 -10.37 -35.33 -6.51
N ALA A 105 -9.24 -35.29 -7.23
CA ALA A 105 -8.61 -36.49 -7.78
C ALA A 105 -8.25 -37.51 -6.68
N ARG A 106 -7.81 -37.04 -5.51
CA ARG A 106 -7.51 -37.91 -4.37
C ARG A 106 -8.76 -38.57 -3.79
N ILE A 107 -9.86 -37.82 -3.62
CA ILE A 107 -11.13 -38.37 -3.12
C ILE A 107 -11.68 -39.42 -4.09
N GLU A 108 -11.59 -39.16 -5.40
CA GLU A 108 -12.01 -40.11 -6.44
C GLU A 108 -11.16 -41.39 -6.45
N ALA A 109 -9.86 -41.30 -6.13
CA ALA A 109 -8.97 -42.46 -6.04
C ALA A 109 -9.19 -43.31 -4.77
N ASP A 110 -9.71 -42.71 -3.70
CA ASP A 110 -10.01 -43.37 -2.41
C ASP A 110 -11.45 -43.93 -2.34
N SER A 111 -12.26 -43.75 -3.39
CA SER A 111 -13.66 -44.24 -3.52
C SER A 111 -13.76 -45.50 -4.38
#